data_AF-A0A524H428-F1
#
_entry.id   AF-A0A524H428-F1
#
_cell.length_a   1.000
_cell.length_b   1.000
_cell.length_c   1.000
_cell.angle_alpha   90.00
_cell.angle_beta   90.00
_cell.angle_gamma   90.00
#
_symmetry.space_group_name_H-M   'P 1'
#
loop_
_entity.id
_entity.type
_entity.pdbx_description
1 polymer ?
#
loop_
_entity_poly.entity_id
_entity_poly.type
_entity_poly.pdbx_seq_one_letter_code
_entity_poly.pdbx_strand_id
1 'polypeptide(L)'
;MKNQKTSWHQLIVLLFLFAGFALQNSQAQTVVGLDNWFNRETNAKTGQPYHYLWTDAEWSGYSRWGEIFTSKGAKITTVEKPSSSVLKTIEVYIIVDPDTTTESKSPNYIMPDDIKTIKKWVKKGGVLVVLANDAPNCEFTHLNRLMKNFGMTFNHVTLHPVTGTEFEMGASKNLPDHPVFKGVSKIYIKEISDINLSDRAKPILTENSKVLIAECNYGKGYVFAIGDPWI
;
A
#
# COMPACT_ATOMS: atom_id res chain seq x y z
N MET A 1 -71.34 8.28 -13.52
CA MET A 1 -70.29 7.59 -12.74
C MET A 1 -69.54 6.65 -13.68
N LYS A 2 -68.36 7.03 -14.17
CA LYS A 2 -67.51 6.18 -15.04
C LYS A 2 -66.49 5.45 -14.16
N ASN A 3 -66.59 4.12 -14.10
CA ASN A 3 -65.62 3.27 -13.42
C ASN A 3 -64.30 3.24 -14.20
N GLN A 4 -63.24 3.80 -13.63
CA GLN A 4 -61.87 3.57 -14.05
C GLN A 4 -61.47 2.14 -13.65
N LYS A 5 -61.41 1.23 -14.63
CA LYS A 5 -60.75 -0.06 -14.47
C LYS A 5 -59.25 0.16 -14.67
N THR A 6 -58.51 0.32 -13.59
CA THR A 6 -57.05 0.25 -13.60
C THR A 6 -56.66 -1.16 -14.05
N SER A 7 -56.00 -1.25 -15.20
CA SER A 7 -55.55 -2.52 -15.77
C SER A 7 -54.45 -3.10 -14.89
N TRP A 8 -54.64 -4.32 -14.39
CA TRP A 8 -53.63 -5.08 -13.62
C TRP A 8 -52.26 -5.16 -14.32
N HIS A 9 -52.23 -5.00 -15.65
CA HIS A 9 -51.00 -4.99 -16.43
C HIS A 9 -50.17 -3.72 -16.23
N GLN A 10 -50.81 -2.57 -15.96
CA GLN A 10 -50.10 -1.32 -15.66
C GLN A 10 -49.45 -1.34 -14.26
N LEU A 11 -50.05 -2.03 -13.30
CA LEU A 11 -49.48 -2.22 -11.96
C LEU A 11 -48.26 -3.16 -11.98
N ILE A 12 -48.28 -4.22 -12.79
CA ILE A 12 -47.17 -5.17 -12.92
C ILE A 12 -45.96 -4.52 -13.61
N VAL A 13 -46.17 -3.69 -14.64
CA VAL A 13 -45.08 -2.97 -15.32
C VAL A 13 -44.41 -1.93 -14.39
N LEU A 14 -45.19 -1.26 -13.52
CA LEU A 14 -44.66 -0.34 -12.52
C LEU A 14 -43.83 -1.03 -11.42
N LEU A 15 -44.21 -2.26 -11.03
CA LEU A 15 -43.45 -3.07 -10.06
C LEU A 15 -42.10 -3.55 -10.62
N PHE A 16 -42.02 -3.89 -11.91
CA PHE A 16 -40.76 -4.26 -12.56
C PHE A 16 -39.84 -3.05 -12.79
N LEU A 17 -40.39 -1.86 -13.04
CA LEU A 17 -39.60 -0.63 -13.18
C LEU A 17 -38.98 -0.15 -11.85
N PHE A 18 -39.61 -0.43 -10.71
CA PHE A 18 -39.03 -0.12 -9.38
C PHE A 18 -38.02 -1.17 -8.89
N ALA A 19 -38.19 -2.45 -9.23
CA ALA A 19 -37.23 -3.49 -8.87
C ALA A 19 -35.90 -3.39 -9.64
N GLY A 20 -35.91 -2.78 -10.83
CA GLY A 20 -34.70 -2.56 -11.64
C GLY A 20 -33.77 -1.45 -11.14
N PHE A 21 -34.25 -0.54 -10.29
CA PHE A 21 -33.45 0.57 -9.74
C PHE A 21 -32.74 0.25 -8.41
N ALA A 22 -32.99 -0.92 -7.82
CA ALA A 22 -32.46 -1.29 -6.52
C ALA A 22 -31.20 -2.18 -6.57
N LEU A 23 -30.59 -2.38 -7.74
CA LEU A 23 -29.21 -2.88 -7.82
C LEU A 23 -28.25 -1.70 -7.68
N GLN A 24 -28.27 -1.07 -6.50
CA GLN A 24 -27.10 -0.31 -6.08
C GLN A 24 -25.94 -1.32 -5.98
N ASN A 25 -24.92 -1.16 -6.82
CA ASN A 25 -23.63 -1.80 -6.64
C ASN A 25 -23.08 -1.32 -5.29
N SER A 26 -23.46 -1.98 -4.20
CA SER A 26 -22.76 -1.91 -2.93
C SER A 26 -21.41 -2.58 -3.14
N GLN A 27 -20.44 -1.85 -3.72
CA GLN A 27 -19.05 -2.27 -3.59
C GLN A 27 -18.75 -2.34 -2.10
N ALA A 28 -18.27 -3.51 -1.67
CA ALA A 28 -17.82 -3.68 -0.30
C ALA A 28 -16.80 -2.58 0.02
N GLN A 29 -16.97 -1.96 1.19
CA GLN A 29 -16.10 -0.90 1.65
C GLN A 29 -14.65 -1.41 1.75
N THR A 30 -13.73 -0.78 1.03
CA THR A 30 -12.29 -1.14 1.08
C THR A 30 -11.76 -0.93 2.50
N VAL A 31 -11.04 -1.93 3.02
CA VAL A 31 -10.29 -1.88 4.26
C VAL A 31 -8.80 -1.90 3.93
N VAL A 32 -8.07 -0.90 4.42
CA VAL A 32 -6.63 -0.73 4.26
C VAL A 32 -5.94 -1.10 5.56
N GLY A 33 -5.16 -2.17 5.52
CA GLY A 33 -4.32 -2.62 6.62
C GLY A 33 -2.92 -2.03 6.53
N LEU A 34 -2.44 -1.38 7.58
CA LEU A 34 -1.05 -0.96 7.73
C LEU A 34 -0.33 -1.88 8.69
N ASP A 35 0.81 -2.39 8.26
CA ASP A 35 1.69 -3.19 9.08
C ASP A 35 2.17 -2.43 10.32
N ASN A 36 2.14 -3.11 11.46
CA ASN A 36 2.91 -2.78 12.66
C ASN A 36 3.44 -4.09 13.23
N TRP A 37 3.96 -4.97 12.40
CA TRP A 37 4.51 -6.26 12.84
C TRP A 37 5.95 -6.40 12.40
N PHE A 38 6.23 -6.17 11.12
CA PHE A 38 7.56 -6.13 10.57
C PHE A 38 8.25 -4.79 10.84
N ASN A 39 7.50 -3.67 10.80
CA ASN A 39 7.92 -2.42 11.45
C ASN A 39 7.29 -2.34 12.85
N ARG A 40 8.11 -2.21 13.89
CA ARG A 40 7.65 -2.19 15.29
C ARG A 40 8.58 -1.35 16.17
N GLU A 41 8.87 -0.16 15.69
CA GLU A 41 9.70 0.76 16.43
C GLU A 41 9.05 1.25 17.73
N THR A 42 9.88 1.50 18.74
CA THR A 42 9.46 2.04 20.03
C THR A 42 10.27 3.26 20.40
N ASN A 43 9.60 4.31 20.85
CA ASN A 43 10.25 5.56 21.19
C ASN A 43 11.11 5.33 22.43
N ALA A 44 12.42 5.56 22.34
CA ALA A 44 13.35 5.27 23.44
C ALA A 44 13.04 6.04 24.74
N LYS A 45 12.33 7.17 24.68
CA LYS A 45 11.96 7.97 25.86
C LYS A 45 10.66 7.51 26.51
N THR A 46 9.65 7.15 25.70
CA THR A 46 8.30 6.82 26.21
C THR A 46 8.02 5.33 26.28
N GLY A 47 8.79 4.51 25.55
CA GLY A 47 8.56 3.08 25.37
C GLY A 47 7.31 2.74 24.54
N GLN A 48 6.65 3.74 23.95
CA GLN A 48 5.44 3.54 23.15
C GLN A 48 5.79 3.28 21.68
N PRO A 49 4.96 2.50 20.95
CA PRO A 49 5.06 2.40 19.50
C PRO A 49 4.96 3.77 18.83
N TYR A 50 5.81 4.00 17.83
CA TYR A 50 5.83 5.21 17.00
C TYR A 50 6.36 4.86 15.61
N HIS A 51 6.37 5.84 14.69
CA HIS A 51 6.88 5.70 13.33
C HIS A 51 5.97 4.87 12.42
N TYR A 52 5.53 5.51 11.33
CA TYR A 52 4.65 4.95 10.31
C TYR A 52 3.35 4.33 10.85
N LEU A 53 2.73 4.94 11.88
CA LEU A 53 1.47 4.47 12.44
C LEU A 53 0.29 5.33 11.98
N TRP A 54 -0.88 4.72 11.81
CA TRP A 54 -2.13 5.47 11.59
C TRP A 54 -2.45 6.46 12.72
N THR A 55 -2.04 6.15 13.95
CA THR A 55 -2.29 6.99 15.13
C THR A 55 -1.20 8.02 15.39
N ASP A 56 -0.07 7.94 14.67
CA ASP A 56 1.03 8.88 14.85
C ASP A 56 0.75 10.16 14.03
N ALA A 57 0.55 11.26 14.76
CA ALA A 57 0.23 12.58 14.22
C ALA A 57 1.46 13.46 13.98
N GLU A 58 2.65 12.98 14.38
CA GLU A 58 3.92 13.66 14.13
C GLU A 58 4.40 13.42 12.68
N TRP A 59 5.49 14.07 12.30
CA TRP A 59 6.11 13.91 10.96
C TRP A 59 6.66 12.50 10.69
N SER A 60 6.75 11.66 11.72
CA SER A 60 7.09 10.24 11.63
C SER A 60 5.89 9.36 11.25
N GLY A 61 4.66 9.88 11.36
CA GLY A 61 3.45 9.08 11.33
C GLY A 61 2.67 9.10 10.02
N TYR A 62 1.72 8.18 9.90
CA TYR A 62 0.85 8.01 8.72
C TYR A 62 -0.60 8.48 8.94
N SER A 63 -0.89 9.17 10.05
CA SER A 63 -2.24 9.68 10.34
C SER A 63 -2.87 10.45 9.18
N ARG A 64 -2.13 11.37 8.55
CA ARG A 64 -2.61 12.14 7.38
C ARG A 64 -2.92 11.25 6.18
N TRP A 65 -2.14 10.20 5.97
CA TRP A 65 -2.44 9.24 4.90
C TRP A 65 -3.69 8.41 5.23
N GLY A 66 -3.89 8.07 6.50
CA GLY A 66 -5.12 7.47 7.01
C GLY A 66 -6.35 8.37 6.82
N GLU A 67 -6.22 9.68 7.05
CA GLU A 67 -7.27 10.68 6.76
C GLU A 67 -7.60 10.71 5.26
N ILE A 68 -6.60 10.63 4.38
CA ILE A 68 -6.82 10.56 2.93
C ILE A 68 -7.63 9.30 2.56
N PHE A 69 -7.27 8.12 3.08
CA PHE A 69 -8.02 6.90 2.82
C PHE A 69 -9.46 6.98 3.33
N THR A 70 -9.65 7.43 4.57
CA THR A 70 -10.98 7.53 5.18
C THR A 70 -11.86 8.59 4.50
N SER A 71 -11.28 9.70 4.05
CA SER A 71 -11.99 10.71 3.25
C SER A 71 -12.51 10.16 1.91
N LYS A 72 -11.88 9.10 1.38
CA LYS A 72 -12.31 8.38 0.17
C LYS A 72 -13.26 7.21 0.47
N GLY A 73 -13.72 7.08 1.72
CA GLY A 73 -14.68 6.07 2.15
C GLY A 73 -14.08 4.74 2.57
N ALA A 74 -12.75 4.59 2.57
CA ALA A 74 -12.11 3.38 3.08
C ALA A 74 -12.17 3.30 4.61
N LYS A 75 -12.10 2.09 5.15
CA LYS A 75 -11.71 1.86 6.55
C LYS A 75 -10.22 1.63 6.63
N ILE A 76 -9.62 2.00 7.76
CA ILE A 76 -8.22 1.71 8.05
C ILE A 76 -8.13 0.79 9.26
N THR A 77 -7.13 -0.08 9.28
CA THR A 77 -6.82 -0.95 10.42
C THR A 77 -5.31 -1.13 10.54
N THR A 78 -4.84 -1.39 11.75
CA THR A 78 -3.48 -1.88 11.98
C THR A 78 -3.47 -3.39 11.78
N VAL A 79 -2.42 -3.90 11.16
CA VAL A 79 -2.13 -5.30 10.94
C VAL A 79 -0.94 -5.66 11.82
N GLU A 80 -1.20 -6.48 12.84
CA GLU A 80 -0.15 -7.18 13.58
C GLU A 80 0.39 -8.29 12.66
N LYS A 81 0.33 -9.56 13.05
CA LYS A 81 0.81 -10.64 12.18
C LYS A 81 -0.10 -10.87 10.95
N PRO A 82 0.43 -10.92 9.71
CA PRO A 82 -0.35 -11.08 8.47
C PRO A 82 -0.81 -12.53 8.24
N SER A 83 -1.57 -13.07 9.19
CA SER A 83 -2.16 -14.40 9.09
C SER A 83 -3.26 -14.46 8.04
N SER A 84 -3.61 -15.68 7.59
CA SER A 84 -4.67 -15.84 6.60
C SER A 84 -6.05 -15.40 7.10
N SER A 85 -6.32 -15.35 8.40
CA SER A 85 -7.58 -14.80 8.94
C SER A 85 -7.58 -13.27 8.85
N VAL A 86 -6.46 -12.63 9.19
CA VAL A 86 -6.30 -11.16 9.12
C VAL A 86 -6.34 -10.67 7.67
N LEU A 87 -5.54 -11.26 6.76
CA LEU A 87 -5.51 -10.77 5.38
C LEU A 87 -6.86 -10.94 4.65
N LYS A 88 -7.73 -11.86 5.07
CA LYS A 88 -9.07 -12.00 4.47
C LYS A 88 -10.03 -10.85 4.80
N THR A 89 -9.72 -10.03 5.79
CA THR A 89 -10.57 -8.91 6.21
C THR A 89 -10.10 -7.56 5.64
N ILE A 90 -9.09 -7.56 4.78
CA ILE A 90 -8.54 -6.36 4.13
C ILE A 90 -8.34 -6.57 2.63
N GLU A 91 -8.47 -5.48 1.88
CA GLU A 91 -8.26 -5.44 0.43
C GLU A 91 -6.88 -4.90 0.07
N VAL A 92 -6.34 -4.00 0.91
CA VAL A 92 -5.00 -3.42 0.76
C VAL A 92 -4.17 -3.73 2.00
N TYR A 93 -2.93 -4.17 1.83
CA TYR A 93 -1.97 -4.38 2.90
C TYR A 93 -0.70 -3.59 2.58
N ILE A 94 -0.32 -2.69 3.49
CA ILE A 94 0.87 -1.85 3.40
C ILE A 94 1.90 -2.42 4.35
N ILE A 95 3.03 -2.89 3.81
CA ILE A 95 4.25 -3.17 4.58
C ILE A 95 5.15 -1.96 4.43
N VAL A 96 5.56 -1.40 5.56
CA VAL A 96 6.46 -0.25 5.63
C VAL A 96 7.70 -0.66 6.40
N ASP A 97 8.86 -0.20 5.93
CA ASP A 97 10.16 -0.20 6.59
C ASP A 97 10.42 -1.33 7.61
N PRO A 98 10.53 -2.60 7.16
CA PRO A 98 10.81 -3.71 8.08
C PRO A 98 12.05 -3.46 8.94
N ASP A 99 11.90 -3.59 10.26
CA ASP A 99 12.92 -3.16 11.22
C ASP A 99 14.24 -3.91 11.06
N THR A 100 15.33 -3.15 11.12
CA THR A 100 16.67 -3.70 11.36
C THR A 100 16.90 -3.97 12.84
N THR A 101 18.02 -4.62 13.17
CA THR A 101 18.46 -4.76 14.57
C THR A 101 18.89 -3.43 15.22
N THR A 102 19.08 -2.38 14.42
CA THR A 102 19.43 -1.04 14.91
C THR A 102 18.20 -0.35 15.50
N GLU A 103 17.04 -0.56 14.88
CA GLU A 103 15.76 0.03 15.29
C GLU A 103 15.06 -0.82 16.36
N SER A 104 15.07 -2.15 16.18
CA SER A 104 14.44 -3.10 17.08
C SER A 104 15.43 -4.17 17.52
N LYS A 105 15.60 -4.37 18.83
CA LYS A 105 16.52 -5.39 19.37
C LYS A 105 16.17 -6.83 18.94
N SER A 106 14.90 -7.07 18.64
CA SER A 106 14.37 -8.37 18.21
C SER A 106 13.32 -8.13 17.11
N PRO A 107 13.74 -7.82 15.87
CA PRO A 107 12.81 -7.58 14.77
C PRO A 107 11.97 -8.83 14.48
N ASN A 108 10.71 -8.63 14.12
CA ASN A 108 9.94 -9.72 13.55
C ASN A 108 10.28 -9.80 12.05
N TYR A 109 11.08 -10.78 11.64
CA TYR A 109 11.39 -10.94 10.22
C TYR A 109 10.21 -11.52 9.42
N ILE A 110 10.18 -11.22 8.12
CA ILE A 110 9.23 -11.83 7.19
C ILE A 110 9.61 -13.30 6.94
N MET A 111 8.86 -14.23 7.53
CA MET A 111 9.19 -15.65 7.49
C MET A 111 8.51 -16.38 6.32
N PRO A 112 8.96 -17.60 5.95
CA PRO A 112 8.41 -18.35 4.82
C PRO A 112 6.87 -18.54 4.85
N ASP A 113 6.29 -18.69 6.04
CA ASP A 113 4.84 -18.82 6.19
C ASP A 113 4.08 -17.50 5.94
N ASP A 114 4.68 -16.37 6.31
CA ASP A 114 4.13 -15.04 6.01
C ASP A 114 4.17 -14.81 4.49
N ILE A 115 5.29 -15.13 3.83
CA ILE A 115 5.45 -15.04 2.37
C ILE A 115 4.39 -15.88 1.66
N LYS A 116 4.20 -17.14 2.08
CA LYS A 116 3.19 -18.04 1.51
C LYS A 116 1.77 -17.47 1.66
N THR A 117 1.49 -16.86 2.81
CA THR A 117 0.19 -16.28 3.13
C THR A 117 -0.08 -15.03 2.29
N ILE A 118 0.84 -14.07 2.27
CA ILE A 118 0.77 -12.83 1.50
C ILE A 118 0.65 -13.14 0.00
N LYS A 119 1.54 -13.98 -0.54
CA LYS A 119 1.52 -14.37 -1.96
C LYS A 119 0.18 -14.99 -2.38
N LYS A 120 -0.39 -15.87 -1.54
CA LYS A 120 -1.70 -16.50 -1.81
C LYS A 120 -2.83 -15.48 -1.78
N TRP A 121 -2.76 -14.51 -0.87
CA TRP A 121 -3.74 -13.44 -0.74
C TRP A 121 -3.69 -12.48 -1.94
N VAL A 122 -2.50 -11.98 -2.32
CA VAL A 122 -2.31 -11.15 -3.53
C VAL A 122 -2.84 -11.89 -4.76
N LYS A 123 -2.48 -13.16 -4.95
CA LYS A 123 -2.97 -13.96 -6.10
C LYS A 123 -4.50 -13.96 -6.24
N LYS A 124 -5.22 -13.84 -5.13
CA LYS A 124 -6.69 -13.86 -5.08
C LYS A 124 -7.36 -12.50 -5.25
N GLY A 125 -6.61 -11.41 -5.32
CA GLY A 125 -7.15 -10.06 -5.50
C GLY A 125 -6.65 -9.03 -4.49
N GLY A 126 -5.84 -9.42 -3.51
CA GLY A 126 -5.24 -8.47 -2.58
C GLY A 126 -4.28 -7.50 -3.24
N VAL A 127 -4.22 -6.27 -2.74
CA VAL A 127 -3.28 -5.24 -3.15
C VAL A 127 -2.17 -5.09 -2.12
N LEU A 128 -0.95 -5.46 -2.48
CA LEU A 128 0.22 -5.28 -1.62
C LEU A 128 0.93 -3.97 -1.97
N VAL A 129 1.12 -3.12 -0.97
CA VAL A 129 1.95 -1.92 -1.05
C VAL A 129 3.18 -2.16 -0.19
N VAL A 130 4.37 -1.93 -0.74
CA VAL A 130 5.63 -2.08 -0.01
C VAL A 130 6.42 -0.78 -0.09
N LEU A 131 6.67 -0.20 1.07
CA LEU A 131 7.49 0.98 1.26
C LEU A 131 8.75 0.52 1.99
N ALA A 132 9.84 0.29 1.27
CA ALA A 132 11.14 0.01 1.91
C ALA A 132 11.79 1.34 2.35
N ASN A 133 13.08 1.32 2.65
CA ASN A 133 13.88 2.51 2.97
C ASN A 133 15.25 2.38 2.30
N ASP A 134 16.22 3.22 2.64
CA ASP A 134 17.61 3.03 2.24
C ASP A 134 18.37 1.97 3.05
N ALA A 135 19.60 1.68 2.62
CA ALA A 135 20.50 0.68 3.18
C ALA A 135 20.59 0.62 4.73
N PRO A 136 20.74 1.74 5.47
CA PRO A 136 20.88 1.70 6.93
C PRO A 136 19.59 1.41 7.70
N ASN A 137 18.41 1.67 7.11
CA ASN A 137 17.15 1.72 7.85
C ASN A 137 16.20 0.54 7.56
N CYS A 138 16.41 -0.23 6.48
CA CYS A 138 15.49 -1.32 6.13
C CYS A 138 16.11 -2.72 6.21
N GLU A 139 15.36 -3.69 6.72
CA GLU A 139 15.70 -5.12 6.69
C GLU A 139 15.39 -5.72 5.31
N PHE A 140 16.38 -5.65 4.42
CA PHE A 140 16.23 -6.13 3.05
C PHE A 140 16.30 -7.65 2.87
N THR A 141 16.88 -8.43 3.79
CA THR A 141 17.14 -9.85 3.53
C THR A 141 15.83 -10.63 3.45
N HIS A 142 14.93 -10.47 4.42
CA HIS A 142 13.65 -11.17 4.41
C HIS A 142 12.62 -10.45 3.55
N LEU A 143 12.66 -9.12 3.50
CA LEU A 143 11.86 -8.35 2.55
C LEU A 143 12.11 -8.81 1.12
N ASN A 144 13.36 -8.96 0.69
CA ASN A 144 13.67 -9.44 -0.67
C ASN A 144 13.28 -10.90 -0.90
N ARG A 145 13.20 -11.74 0.15
CA ARG A 145 12.61 -13.09 0.01
C ARG A 145 11.13 -13.03 -0.33
N LEU A 146 10.38 -12.06 0.22
CA LEU A 146 9.01 -11.78 -0.18
C LEU A 146 8.97 -11.24 -1.61
N MET A 147 9.68 -10.14 -1.88
CA MET A 147 9.56 -9.36 -3.12
C MET A 147 10.00 -10.11 -4.38
N LYS A 148 10.95 -11.05 -4.27
CA LYS A 148 11.32 -11.94 -5.38
C LYS A 148 10.15 -12.75 -5.93
N ASN A 149 9.10 -13.01 -5.13
CA ASN A 149 7.89 -13.69 -5.62
C ASN A 149 7.07 -12.84 -6.61
N PHE A 150 7.35 -11.54 -6.69
CA PHE A 150 6.70 -10.57 -7.55
C PHE A 150 7.65 -9.96 -8.58
N GLY A 151 8.87 -10.51 -8.72
CA GLY A 151 9.86 -10.05 -9.69
C GLY A 151 10.59 -8.76 -9.28
N MET A 152 10.68 -8.47 -7.98
CA MET A 152 11.32 -7.26 -7.46
C MET A 152 12.41 -7.62 -6.45
N THR A 153 13.50 -6.88 -6.43
CA THR A 153 14.54 -6.96 -5.40
C THR A 153 15.08 -5.57 -5.13
N PHE A 154 14.93 -5.09 -3.91
CA PHE A 154 15.51 -3.83 -3.44
C PHE A 154 17.02 -3.98 -3.26
N ASN A 155 17.78 -2.97 -3.65
CA ASN A 155 19.23 -2.94 -3.52
C ASN A 155 19.64 -2.28 -2.20
N HIS A 156 20.75 -2.73 -1.60
CA HIS A 156 21.33 -2.08 -0.43
C HIS A 156 22.12 -0.83 -0.85
N VAL A 157 21.41 0.26 -1.10
CA VAL A 157 21.97 1.57 -1.46
C VAL A 157 21.23 2.69 -0.73
N THR A 158 21.84 3.88 -0.69
CA THR A 158 21.18 5.14 -0.33
C THR A 158 21.27 6.07 -1.52
N LEU A 159 20.14 6.33 -2.17
CA LEU A 159 19.99 7.36 -3.20
C LEU A 159 19.24 8.56 -2.60
N HIS A 160 19.37 9.71 -3.24
CA HIS A 160 18.73 10.96 -2.81
C HIS A 160 18.99 11.34 -1.34
N PRO A 161 20.26 11.34 -0.86
CA PRO A 161 20.54 11.83 0.48
C PRO A 161 20.21 13.33 0.55
N VAL A 162 19.38 13.72 1.52
CA VAL A 162 18.97 15.12 1.69
C VAL A 162 19.70 15.71 2.88
N THR A 163 20.39 16.83 2.67
CA THR A 163 21.11 17.51 3.76
C THR A 163 20.22 18.59 4.38
N GLY A 164 19.88 18.44 5.66
CA GLY A 164 19.10 19.43 6.40
C GLY A 164 17.74 19.71 5.76
N THR A 165 17.57 20.93 5.22
CA THR A 165 16.31 21.38 4.59
C THR A 165 16.43 21.60 3.08
N GLU A 166 17.48 21.05 2.46
CA GLU A 166 17.70 21.12 1.00
C GLU A 166 16.78 20.15 0.24
N PHE A 167 15.47 20.30 0.41
CA PHE A 167 14.44 19.38 -0.09
C PHE A 167 14.46 19.20 -1.62
N GLU A 168 15.02 20.15 -2.37
CA GLU A 168 15.16 19.97 -3.83
C GLU A 168 16.08 18.81 -4.21
N MET A 169 16.98 18.35 -3.31
CA MET A 169 17.83 17.19 -3.55
C MET A 169 17.04 15.87 -3.68
N GLY A 170 15.88 15.77 -3.01
CA GLY A 170 14.98 14.62 -3.11
C GLY A 170 13.89 14.78 -4.17
N ALA A 171 13.93 15.85 -4.98
CA ALA A 171 12.89 16.10 -5.95
C ALA A 171 13.04 15.28 -7.23
N SER A 172 12.00 14.51 -7.59
CA SER A 172 11.88 13.95 -8.94
C SER A 172 10.82 14.71 -9.74
N LYS A 173 11.24 15.27 -10.89
CA LYS A 173 10.43 16.17 -11.74
C LYS A 173 10.11 15.57 -13.11
N ASN A 174 10.89 14.58 -13.55
CA ASN A 174 10.73 13.94 -14.85
C ASN A 174 9.81 12.72 -14.73
N LEU A 175 8.55 12.97 -14.39
CA LEU A 175 7.57 11.92 -14.13
C LEU A 175 7.05 11.34 -15.46
N PRO A 176 6.99 10.01 -15.62
CA PRO A 176 6.48 9.38 -16.83
C PRO A 176 4.96 9.51 -16.95
N ASP A 177 4.43 9.27 -18.15
CA ASP A 177 2.99 9.15 -18.37
C ASP A 177 2.46 7.86 -17.71
N HIS A 178 2.02 8.00 -16.47
CA HIS A 178 1.49 6.92 -15.65
C HIS A 178 0.30 7.43 -14.82
N PRO A 179 -0.77 6.64 -14.61
CA PRO A 179 -1.94 7.08 -13.84
C PRO A 179 -1.63 7.62 -12.44
N VAL A 180 -0.58 7.10 -11.79
CA VAL A 180 -0.12 7.56 -10.46
C VAL A 180 0.36 9.02 -10.49
N PHE A 181 0.88 9.51 -11.61
CA PHE A 181 1.43 10.87 -11.75
C PHE A 181 0.47 11.82 -12.47
N LYS A 182 -0.79 11.42 -12.70
CA LYS A 182 -1.75 12.27 -13.40
C LYS A 182 -1.97 13.57 -12.62
N GLY A 183 -1.62 14.70 -13.24
CA GLY A 183 -1.72 16.03 -12.63
C GLY A 183 -0.62 16.34 -11.60
N VAL A 184 0.39 15.48 -11.49
CA VAL A 184 1.56 15.66 -10.63
C VAL A 184 2.74 16.07 -11.49
N SER A 185 3.42 17.16 -11.13
CA SER A 185 4.61 17.66 -11.85
C SER A 185 5.92 17.45 -11.09
N LYS A 186 5.83 17.08 -9.80
CA LYS A 186 6.97 16.89 -8.91
C LYS A 186 6.54 16.00 -7.75
N ILE A 187 7.40 15.05 -7.41
CA ILE A 187 7.34 14.32 -6.15
C ILE A 187 8.62 14.58 -5.36
N TYR A 188 8.56 14.32 -4.06
CA TYR A 188 9.71 14.33 -3.18
C TYR A 188 9.90 12.91 -2.67
N ILE A 189 11.09 12.36 -2.88
CA ILE A 189 11.52 11.05 -2.40
C ILE A 189 12.97 11.17 -1.90
N LYS A 190 13.25 10.72 -0.69
CA LYS A 190 14.54 10.92 -0.01
C LYS A 190 15.07 9.62 0.57
N GLU A 191 16.39 9.48 0.61
CA GLU A 191 17.06 8.37 1.29
C GLU A 191 16.45 7.02 0.87
N ILE A 192 16.55 6.72 -0.43
CA ILE A 192 15.81 5.62 -1.05
C ILE A 192 16.71 4.47 -1.52
N SER A 193 16.11 3.29 -1.61
CA SER A 193 16.64 2.12 -2.35
C SER A 193 16.06 2.02 -3.76
N ASP A 194 16.88 1.64 -4.76
CA ASP A 194 16.40 1.27 -6.10
C ASP A 194 16.03 -0.22 -6.20
N ILE A 195 15.26 -0.56 -7.23
CA ILE A 195 14.65 -1.88 -7.42
C ILE A 195 15.19 -2.54 -8.68
N ASN A 196 15.75 -3.74 -8.55
CA ASN A 196 15.99 -4.62 -9.69
C ASN A 196 14.70 -5.38 -10.04
N LEU A 197 14.39 -5.44 -11.34
CA LEU A 197 13.18 -6.07 -11.85
C LEU A 197 13.47 -7.37 -12.60
N SER A 198 12.57 -8.34 -12.47
CA SER A 198 12.52 -9.58 -13.25
C SER A 198 11.09 -9.95 -13.62
N ASP A 199 10.95 -10.93 -14.51
CA ASP A 199 9.67 -11.53 -14.89
C ASP A 199 8.63 -10.52 -15.40
N ARG A 200 7.56 -10.31 -14.61
CA ARG A 200 6.40 -9.48 -14.96
C ARG A 200 6.37 -8.14 -14.23
N ALA A 201 7.34 -7.87 -13.37
CA ALA A 201 7.46 -6.57 -12.71
C ALA A 201 7.83 -5.49 -13.74
N LYS A 202 7.28 -4.30 -13.58
CA LYS A 202 7.48 -3.17 -14.47
C LYS A 202 7.87 -1.93 -13.68
N PRO A 203 8.71 -1.05 -14.25
CA PRO A 203 9.00 0.23 -13.63
C PRO A 203 7.80 1.16 -13.76
N ILE A 204 7.44 1.85 -12.68
CA ILE A 204 6.57 3.03 -12.68
C ILE A 204 7.40 4.30 -12.82
N LEU A 205 8.51 4.40 -12.07
CA LEU A 205 9.43 5.55 -12.11
C LEU A 205 10.86 5.05 -12.27
N THR A 206 11.58 5.62 -13.22
CA THR A 206 13.00 5.37 -13.43
C THR A 206 13.74 6.70 -13.51
N GLU A 207 14.84 6.80 -12.79
CA GLU A 207 15.72 7.96 -12.81
C GLU A 207 17.17 7.49 -12.94
N ASN A 208 17.97 8.07 -13.84
CA ASN A 208 19.38 7.67 -14.04
C ASN A 208 19.58 6.15 -14.23
N SER A 209 18.67 5.51 -14.98
CA SER A 209 18.64 4.04 -15.20
C SER A 209 18.39 3.20 -13.94
N LYS A 210 17.89 3.81 -12.87
CA LYS A 210 17.52 3.19 -11.59
C LYS A 210 16.01 3.18 -11.44
N VAL A 211 15.41 2.02 -11.17
CA VAL A 211 13.96 1.94 -10.94
C VAL A 211 13.69 2.34 -9.49
N LEU A 212 12.93 3.42 -9.30
CA LEU A 212 12.62 3.95 -7.97
C LEU A 212 11.25 3.50 -7.48
N ILE A 213 10.31 3.30 -8.42
CA ILE A 213 8.96 2.79 -8.15
C ILE A 213 8.66 1.69 -9.15
N ALA A 214 8.07 0.59 -8.69
CA ALA A 214 7.74 -0.57 -9.50
C ALA A 214 6.34 -1.11 -9.22
N GLU A 215 5.79 -1.83 -10.20
CA GLU A 215 4.51 -2.53 -10.10
C GLU A 215 4.58 -3.96 -10.61
N CYS A 216 3.66 -4.81 -10.15
CA CYS A 216 3.46 -6.14 -10.70
C CYS A 216 2.00 -6.59 -10.55
N ASN A 217 1.39 -7.00 -11.67
CA ASN A 217 0.11 -7.71 -11.65
C ASN A 217 0.35 -9.19 -11.32
N TYR A 218 -0.24 -9.70 -10.24
CA TYR A 218 -0.02 -11.05 -9.75
C TYR A 218 -1.33 -11.80 -9.49
N GLY A 219 -1.68 -12.71 -10.41
CA GLY A 219 -2.98 -13.39 -10.37
C GLY A 219 -4.10 -12.37 -10.60
N LYS A 220 -4.99 -12.22 -9.61
CA LYS A 220 -6.04 -11.19 -9.62
C LYS A 220 -5.66 -9.92 -8.84
N GLY A 221 -4.53 -9.93 -8.14
CA GLY A 221 -4.08 -8.82 -7.32
C GLY A 221 -2.97 -8.01 -7.94
N TYR A 222 -2.47 -7.06 -7.17
CA TYR A 222 -1.54 -6.04 -7.60
C TYR A 222 -0.50 -5.78 -6.52
N VAL A 223 0.73 -5.48 -6.94
CA VAL A 223 1.84 -5.12 -6.06
C VAL A 223 2.40 -3.78 -6.50
N PHE A 224 2.53 -2.84 -5.58
CA PHE A 224 3.22 -1.56 -5.73
C PHE A 224 4.40 -1.52 -4.77
N ALA A 225 5.56 -1.06 -5.24
CA ALA A 225 6.77 -0.98 -4.44
C ALA A 225 7.54 0.31 -4.69
N ILE A 226 8.05 0.92 -3.62
CA ILE A 226 8.96 2.06 -3.63
C ILE A 226 9.97 1.89 -2.50
N GLY A 227 11.21 2.35 -2.71
CA GLY A 227 12.27 2.30 -1.71
C GLY A 227 12.26 3.45 -0.70
N ASP A 228 11.10 4.06 -0.45
CA ASP A 228 10.92 5.25 0.37
C ASP A 228 9.66 5.09 1.25
N PRO A 229 9.77 5.23 2.59
CA PRO A 229 8.63 5.17 3.49
C PRO A 229 8.11 6.57 3.89
N TRP A 230 8.70 7.65 3.39
CA TRP A 230 8.29 9.01 3.76
C TRP A 230 7.11 9.48 2.88
N ILE A 231 5.95 9.77 3.50
CA ILE A 231 4.69 10.16 2.83
C ILE A 231 4.14 11.49 3.35
#